data_AF-A0A8K0SJ49-F1
#
_entry.id   AF-A0A8K0SJ49-F1
#
_cell.length_a   1.000
_cell.length_b   1.000
_cell.length_c   1.000
_cell.angle_alpha   90.00
_cell.angle_beta   90.00
_cell.angle_gamma   90.00
#
_symmetry.space_group_name_H-M   'P 1'
#
loop_
_entity.id
_entity.type
_entity.pdbx_description
1 polymer ?
#
loop_
_entity_poly.entity_id
_entity_poly.type
_entity_poly.pdbx_seq_one_letter_code
_entity_poly.pdbx_strand_id
1 'polypeptide(L)'
;MMDSLESRSNVTKEYFHKLQSWVIVTPSDRAADNKTAMSLLQPDQMVNMEADGNLTKDKFCIVTSKNDLLDWEAYVEAEVSPEHISETFPKLFDDLLDAEERLETLSEDSVVDDEDEHEQEILSTPTSGKRALMQAQSNQVEARRRFLSKRKELEMEIQDLKTQCYRACLDHRNNANRVSLQEQFNKARSALHAGQPPSSTELSVFPVTSKSHLRLVKGRPTAAFPDAHTTGIQALNDWIIQSSFQTRLDKTQVLLSQIQVLFDEVNSWILDGCQISAKLAGTKLPSLELVIKDIGCHYKKTMTSRDERFHENIISVHSGLMVERAKIDGKISQEFVRHVENYRKDNAGIAIHPLSYAACVRRTGGRHIPRKHEPIEWLSRLFTFYWSPIVGKWHAATQKTLPSHLNQFKTAQENDLNWYIQQVLHKDSLPGVYKDMFRERSDRLHNLLTEHLDKITLAYNRYSDRVSEIKRDSQDTLKTQMLPTFYQAQYLHGPGSCRMKMSTIEEGAEQIKASIFSSTTSDIEKKLKDAQQEFYRDHCRLTRMFLESVLKVALTLARQICQSPSQFDPASGRREALKNIMTARLPSWQRRWTQLKAGATSGSRQLQGIDMLDQITVKAEDEFFIKTEPE
;
A
#
# COMPACT_ATOMS: atom_id res chain seq x y z
N MET A 1 -15.41 31.92 5.44
CA MET A 1 -14.26 31.00 5.39
C MET A 1 -14.67 29.63 5.91
N MET A 2 -15.40 28.88 5.09
CA MET A 2 -15.40 27.41 5.11
C MET A 2 -14.41 26.99 4.02
N ASP A 3 -13.64 25.93 4.07
CA ASP A 3 -13.04 25.13 5.14
C ASP A 3 -12.01 24.29 4.37
N SER A 4 -10.72 24.66 4.41
CA SER A 4 -9.71 23.92 3.64
C SER A 4 -9.62 22.46 4.10
N LEU A 5 -10.05 22.16 5.34
CA LEU A 5 -10.12 20.80 5.86
C LEU A 5 -11.30 20.02 5.29
N GLU A 6 -12.48 20.64 5.12
CA GLU A 6 -13.65 20.00 4.51
C GLU A 6 -13.41 19.72 3.02
N SER A 7 -12.84 20.69 2.30
CA SER A 7 -12.44 20.50 0.90
C SER A 7 -11.39 19.40 0.74
N ARG A 8 -10.34 19.38 1.57
CA ARG A 8 -9.33 18.30 1.57
C ARG A 8 -9.95 16.96 1.94
N SER A 9 -10.83 16.90 2.95
CA SER A 9 -11.52 15.67 3.35
C SER A 9 -12.40 15.11 2.23
N ASN A 10 -13.08 15.97 1.46
CA ASN A 10 -13.91 15.56 0.32
C ASN A 10 -13.05 15.07 -0.87
N VAL A 11 -11.95 15.77 -1.17
CA VAL A 11 -10.98 15.29 -2.18
C VAL A 11 -10.39 13.96 -1.73
N THR A 12 -9.98 13.83 -0.46
CA THR A 12 -9.54 12.52 0.02
C THR A 12 -10.65 11.52 -0.26
N LYS A 13 -11.91 11.74 0.20
CA LYS A 13 -13.11 10.86 0.02
C LYS A 13 -13.27 10.33 -1.41
N GLU A 14 -13.17 11.22 -2.38
CA GLU A 14 -13.29 10.88 -3.80
C GLU A 14 -12.14 9.98 -4.29
N TYR A 15 -10.93 10.16 -3.76
CA TYR A 15 -9.75 9.41 -4.17
C TYR A 15 -9.39 8.23 -3.25
N PHE A 16 -10.09 8.02 -2.11
CA PHE A 16 -9.82 6.94 -1.13
C PHE A 16 -9.57 5.60 -1.84
N HIS A 17 -10.43 5.26 -2.79
CA HIS A 17 -10.37 3.97 -3.48
C HIS A 17 -9.23 3.80 -4.48
N LYS A 18 -8.56 4.88 -4.88
CA LYS A 18 -7.42 4.85 -5.81
C LYS A 18 -6.08 4.76 -5.08
N LEU A 19 -6.09 4.88 -3.76
CA LEU A 19 -4.88 4.88 -2.95
C LEU A 19 -4.41 3.45 -2.71
N GLN A 20 -3.14 3.21 -3.07
CA GLN A 20 -2.45 1.95 -2.79
C GLN A 20 -2.13 1.78 -1.30
N SER A 21 -1.80 2.88 -0.63
CA SER A 21 -1.39 2.90 0.77
C SER A 21 -2.02 4.08 1.50
N TRP A 22 -2.21 3.88 2.80
CA TRP A 22 -3.06 4.70 3.65
C TRP A 22 -2.28 5.11 4.88
N VAL A 23 -2.11 6.42 5.06
CA VAL A 23 -1.31 6.99 6.14
C VAL A 23 -2.15 8.02 6.86
N ILE A 24 -2.49 7.75 8.13
CA ILE A 24 -3.16 8.72 9.00
C ILE A 24 -2.10 9.38 9.87
N VAL A 25 -1.98 10.70 9.83
CA VAL A 25 -1.02 11.44 10.65
C VAL A 25 -1.75 12.08 11.82
N THR A 26 -1.31 11.79 13.05
CA THR A 26 -1.83 12.40 14.29
C THR A 26 -0.69 12.95 15.14
N PRO A 27 -0.87 14.05 15.90
CA PRO A 27 0.09 14.46 16.94
C PRO A 27 0.21 13.40 18.05
N SER A 28 1.42 13.19 18.57
CA SER A 28 1.73 12.16 19.58
C SER A 28 1.19 12.49 20.97
N ASP A 29 1.21 13.77 21.36
CA ASP A 29 0.63 14.32 22.59
C ASP A 29 -0.88 14.04 22.71
N ARG A 30 -1.53 13.79 21.57
CA ARG A 30 -2.94 13.43 21.54
C ARG A 30 -3.17 12.04 20.98
N ALA A 31 -2.16 11.24 20.64
CA ALA A 31 -2.41 10.00 19.93
C ALA A 31 -3.26 9.00 20.74
N ALA A 32 -3.07 8.93 22.06
CA ALA A 32 -3.86 8.09 22.96
C ALA A 32 -5.27 8.66 23.23
N ASP A 33 -5.40 9.96 23.53
CA ASP A 33 -6.66 10.57 23.95
C ASP A 33 -7.54 11.07 22.80
N ASN A 34 -6.92 11.32 21.64
CA ASN A 34 -7.59 11.93 20.53
C ASN A 34 -8.38 10.86 19.80
N LYS A 35 -9.67 10.83 20.13
CA LYS A 35 -10.72 10.29 19.27
C LYS A 35 -10.53 10.68 17.80
N THR A 36 -9.83 11.78 17.47
CA THR A 36 -9.56 12.20 16.09
C THR A 36 -8.76 11.19 15.26
N ALA A 37 -7.72 10.52 15.78
CA ALA A 37 -6.89 9.63 14.95
C ALA A 37 -7.71 8.45 14.40
N MET A 38 -8.53 7.84 15.26
CA MET A 38 -9.46 6.77 14.87
C MET A 38 -10.79 7.30 14.30
N SER A 39 -11.26 8.51 14.65
CA SER A 39 -12.46 9.08 14.01
C SER A 39 -12.21 9.59 12.60
N LEU A 40 -10.94 9.78 12.20
CA LEU A 40 -10.56 9.93 10.80
C LEU A 40 -10.80 8.66 9.99
N LEU A 41 -10.86 7.49 10.64
CA LEU A 41 -11.22 6.22 10.01
C LEU A 41 -12.69 5.90 10.32
N GLN A 42 -13.59 6.41 9.47
CA GLN A 42 -15.02 6.23 9.65
C GLN A 42 -15.43 4.75 9.49
N PRO A 43 -16.50 4.27 10.15
CA PRO A 43 -16.95 2.88 10.05
C PRO A 43 -17.18 2.37 8.62
N ASP A 44 -17.72 3.21 7.73
CA ASP A 44 -17.92 2.90 6.32
C ASP A 44 -16.59 2.77 5.56
N GLN A 45 -15.60 3.60 5.90
CA GLN A 45 -14.24 3.50 5.36
C GLN A 45 -13.56 2.22 5.80
N MET A 46 -13.71 1.82 7.07
CA MET A 46 -13.20 0.52 7.57
C MET A 46 -13.80 -0.65 6.82
N VAL A 47 -15.13 -0.67 6.65
CA VAL A 47 -15.83 -1.70 5.89
C VAL A 47 -15.33 -1.75 4.44
N ASN A 48 -15.15 -0.59 3.81
CA ASN A 48 -14.61 -0.52 2.46
C ASN A 48 -13.19 -1.09 2.38
N MET A 49 -12.29 -0.62 3.25
CA MET A 49 -10.90 -1.08 3.29
C MET A 49 -10.78 -2.56 3.60
N GLU A 50 -11.63 -3.10 4.48
CA GLU A 50 -11.64 -4.53 4.80
C GLU A 50 -12.13 -5.37 3.61
N ALA A 51 -13.25 -5.00 3.00
CA ALA A 51 -13.74 -5.66 1.79
C ALA A 51 -12.71 -5.65 0.66
N ASP A 52 -11.99 -4.54 0.47
CA ASP A 52 -10.98 -4.38 -0.58
C ASP A 52 -9.60 -4.95 -0.20
N GLY A 53 -9.43 -5.53 1.00
CA GLY A 53 -8.15 -6.08 1.45
C GLY A 53 -7.06 -5.01 1.61
N ASN A 54 -7.45 -3.77 1.91
CA ASN A 54 -6.58 -2.63 2.16
C ASN A 54 -6.34 -2.39 3.65
N LEU A 55 -7.07 -3.09 4.52
CA LEU A 55 -6.89 -3.06 5.98
C LEU A 55 -5.80 -4.07 6.41
N THR A 56 -4.60 -3.96 5.85
CA THR A 56 -3.44 -4.80 6.18
C THR A 56 -2.27 -3.94 6.63
N LYS A 57 -1.33 -4.53 7.39
CA LYS A 57 -0.13 -3.86 7.90
C LYS A 57 0.72 -3.21 6.80
N ASP A 58 0.64 -3.73 5.57
CA ASP A 58 1.42 -3.28 4.42
C ASP A 58 0.71 -2.16 3.64
N LYS A 59 -0.58 -1.93 3.90
CA LYS A 59 -1.38 -0.93 3.16
C LYS A 59 -1.93 0.17 4.05
N PHE A 60 -1.99 -0.03 5.36
CA PHE A 60 -2.52 0.95 6.32
C PHE A 60 -1.55 1.15 7.48
N CYS A 61 -1.26 2.42 7.79
CA CYS A 61 -0.48 2.80 8.97
C CYS A 61 -0.95 4.11 9.59
N ILE A 62 -0.58 4.30 10.86
CA ILE A 62 -0.74 5.55 11.61
C ILE A 62 0.64 6.11 11.91
N VAL A 63 0.81 7.40 11.67
CA VAL A 63 2.03 8.14 11.95
C VAL A 63 1.77 9.08 13.12
N THR A 64 2.48 8.89 14.24
CA THR A 64 2.43 9.80 15.38
C THR A 64 3.54 10.84 15.21
N SER A 65 3.16 12.09 15.03
CA SER A 65 4.06 13.23 14.75
C SER A 65 4.38 14.03 16.00
N LYS A 66 5.38 14.92 15.90
CA LYS A 66 5.81 15.83 16.99
C LYS A 66 6.29 15.11 18.25
N ASN A 67 6.91 13.95 18.08
CA ASN A 67 7.45 13.22 19.23
C ASN A 67 8.53 14.01 19.99
N ASP A 68 9.27 14.90 19.31
CA ASP A 68 10.26 15.79 19.91
C ASP A 68 9.70 16.83 20.89
N LEU A 69 8.39 17.06 20.91
CA LEU A 69 7.78 18.04 21.80
C LEU A 69 7.41 17.47 23.18
N LEU A 70 7.90 16.27 23.54
CA LEU A 70 7.75 15.74 24.89
C LEU A 70 8.52 16.63 25.87
N ASP A 71 7.85 17.10 26.91
CA ASP A 71 8.49 17.58 28.12
C ASP A 71 8.59 16.39 29.08
N TRP A 72 9.79 15.80 29.18
CA TRP A 72 9.95 14.52 29.87
C TRP A 72 9.98 14.67 31.40
N GLU A 73 10.42 15.83 31.90
CA GLU A 73 10.42 16.15 33.33
C GLU A 73 8.96 16.22 33.81
N ALA A 74 8.14 17.02 33.12
CA ALA A 74 6.70 17.11 33.38
C ALA A 74 5.97 15.76 33.19
N TYR A 75 6.40 14.95 32.22
CA TYR A 75 5.81 13.63 31.96
C TYR A 75 6.01 12.65 33.12
N VAL A 76 7.22 12.62 33.70
CA VAL A 76 7.56 11.77 34.84
C VAL A 76 6.85 12.24 36.11
N GLU A 77 6.74 13.55 36.31
CA GLU A 77 6.09 14.12 37.50
C GLU A 77 4.56 13.97 37.48
N ALA A 78 3.93 14.16 36.30
CA ALA A 78 2.48 14.31 36.21
C ALA A 78 1.75 13.09 35.61
N GLU A 79 2.39 12.30 34.73
CA GLU A 79 1.70 11.27 33.95
C GLU A 79 2.11 9.83 34.30
N VAL A 80 3.42 9.56 34.47
CA VAL A 80 3.92 8.19 34.65
C VAL A 80 5.03 8.13 35.69
N SER A 81 4.83 7.32 36.74
CA SER A 81 5.87 7.09 37.75
C SER A 81 7.14 6.45 37.15
N PRO A 82 8.34 6.82 37.62
CA PRO A 82 9.62 6.31 37.11
C PRO A 82 9.70 4.79 36.95
N GLU A 83 9.10 4.04 37.89
CA GLU A 83 9.06 2.58 37.93
C GLU A 83 8.35 1.94 36.72
N HIS A 84 7.42 2.66 36.10
CA HIS A 84 6.66 2.17 34.95
C HIS A 84 7.32 2.49 33.60
N ILE A 85 8.34 3.36 33.57
CA ILE A 85 8.99 3.79 32.32
C ILE A 85 9.85 2.67 31.74
N SER A 86 10.81 2.18 32.53
CA SER A 86 11.59 0.97 32.27
C SER A 86 12.23 0.48 33.57
N GLU A 87 12.71 -0.76 33.60
CA GLU A 87 13.40 -1.32 34.77
C GLU A 87 14.66 -0.53 35.17
N THR A 88 15.31 0.15 34.21
CA THR A 88 16.54 0.91 34.43
C THR A 88 16.30 2.40 34.68
N PHE A 89 15.09 2.90 34.41
CA PHE A 89 14.79 4.33 34.49
C PHE A 89 14.90 4.92 35.90
N PRO A 90 14.42 4.27 36.98
CA PRO A 90 14.54 4.83 38.34
C PRO A 90 16.00 5.14 38.72
N LYS A 91 16.91 4.19 38.47
CA LYS A 91 18.34 4.38 38.75
C LYS A 91 18.94 5.52 37.93
N LEU A 92 18.58 5.58 36.65
CA LEU A 92 19.06 6.62 35.75
C LEU A 92 18.55 8.01 36.15
N PHE A 93 17.32 8.08 36.68
CA PHE A 93 16.74 9.32 37.20
C PHE A 93 17.39 9.74 38.53
N ASP A 94 17.63 8.78 39.44
CA ASP A 94 18.37 9.04 40.68
C ASP A 94 19.80 9.52 40.40
N ASP A 95 20.52 8.86 39.48
CA ASP A 95 21.87 9.26 39.05
C ASP A 95 21.89 10.70 38.49
N LEU A 96 20.82 11.12 37.81
CA LEU A 96 20.67 12.48 37.31
C LEU A 96 20.47 13.48 38.44
N LEU A 97 19.60 13.17 39.40
CA LEU A 97 19.36 14.03 40.57
C LEU A 97 20.64 14.19 41.40
N ASP A 98 21.35 13.09 41.65
CA ASP A 98 22.64 13.08 42.35
C ASP A 98 23.68 13.93 41.60
N ALA A 99 23.72 13.85 40.26
CA ALA A 99 24.64 14.65 39.45
C ALA A 99 24.29 16.15 39.48
N GLU A 100 23.00 16.51 39.47
CA GLU A 100 22.53 17.90 39.60
C GLU A 100 22.85 18.48 40.98
N GLU A 101 22.61 17.73 42.07
CA GLU A 101 22.98 18.13 43.44
C GLU A 101 24.50 18.32 43.58
N ARG A 102 25.31 17.45 42.97
CA ARG A 102 26.77 17.59 42.92
C ARG A 102 27.22 18.84 42.15
N LEU A 103 26.46 19.28 41.15
CA LEU A 103 26.76 20.51 40.41
C LEU A 103 26.37 21.75 41.23
N GLU A 104 25.24 21.71 41.93
CA GLU A 104 24.79 22.80 42.81
C GLU A 104 25.75 23.03 43.97
N THR A 105 26.15 21.97 44.68
CA THR A 105 27.14 22.02 45.77
C THR A 105 28.49 22.57 45.31
N LEU A 106 28.96 22.18 44.12
CA LEU A 106 30.17 22.75 43.51
C LEU A 106 30.03 24.24 43.17
N SER A 107 28.82 24.74 42.96
CA SER A 107 28.58 26.16 42.67
C SER A 107 28.56 27.02 43.94
N GLU A 108 28.02 26.50 45.04
CA GLU A 108 27.91 27.21 46.32
C GLU A 108 29.26 27.35 47.05
N ASP A 109 30.10 26.30 47.04
CA ASP A 109 31.43 26.29 47.67
C ASP A 109 32.45 27.26 47.03
N SER A 110 32.09 27.91 45.90
CA SER A 110 32.99 28.82 45.18
C SER A 110 32.74 30.31 45.40
N VAL A 111 31.73 30.68 46.20
CA VAL A 111 31.36 32.09 46.43
C VAL A 111 31.85 32.62 47.79
N VAL A 112 32.34 31.77 48.70
CA VAL A 112 32.52 32.20 50.11
C VAL A 112 33.99 32.36 50.57
N ASP A 113 35.01 31.74 49.98
CA ASP A 113 36.30 31.62 50.71
C ASP A 113 37.56 32.27 50.08
N ASP A 114 37.47 33.11 49.05
CA ASP A 114 38.68 33.71 48.43
C ASP A 114 38.80 35.24 48.47
N GLU A 115 37.81 35.99 48.99
CA GLU A 115 37.93 37.48 49.08
C GLU A 115 38.29 38.02 50.48
N ASP A 116 38.11 37.29 51.59
CA ASP A 116 38.19 37.93 52.93
C ASP A 116 39.26 37.42 53.93
N GLU A 117 40.00 36.31 53.68
CA GLU A 117 40.96 35.79 54.70
C GLU A 117 42.45 35.71 54.29
N HIS A 118 42.85 36.21 53.11
CA HIS A 118 44.27 36.19 52.69
C HIS A 118 44.98 37.55 52.56
N GLU A 119 44.32 38.67 52.90
CA GLU A 119 45.00 39.97 52.96
C GLU A 119 45.70 40.27 54.30
N GLN A 120 45.49 39.51 55.38
CA GLN A 120 46.02 39.88 56.70
C GLN A 120 47.25 39.12 57.23
N GLU A 121 47.77 38.09 56.55
CA GLU A 121 48.91 37.30 57.11
C GLU A 121 50.14 37.17 56.19
N ILE A 122 50.38 38.10 55.27
CA ILE A 122 51.61 38.13 54.42
C ILE A 122 52.51 39.35 54.72
N LEU A 123 52.19 40.17 55.72
CA LEU A 123 52.95 41.39 56.05
C LEU A 123 54.11 41.20 57.04
N SER A 124 54.46 39.96 57.42
CA SER A 124 55.47 39.72 58.46
C SER A 124 56.45 38.59 58.11
N THR A 125 57.20 38.69 57.00
CA THR A 125 58.61 38.22 56.93
C THR A 125 59.22 38.48 55.53
N PRO A 126 60.39 39.15 55.43
CA PRO A 126 61.07 39.36 54.17
C PRO A 126 62.04 38.21 53.84
N THR A 127 62.32 38.05 52.55
CA THR A 127 63.47 37.33 51.93
C THR A 127 63.41 35.83 51.57
N SER A 128 62.23 35.19 51.52
CA SER A 128 62.08 33.90 50.78
C SER A 128 60.77 33.77 49.95
N GLY A 129 59.95 34.83 49.89
CA GLY A 129 58.56 34.73 49.43
C GLY A 129 58.30 34.83 47.92
N LYS A 130 59.22 35.33 47.08
CA LYS A 130 58.93 35.50 45.63
C LYS A 130 58.72 34.18 44.89
N ARG A 131 59.39 33.10 45.30
CA ARG A 131 59.18 31.75 44.75
C ARG A 131 57.87 31.14 45.28
N ALA A 132 57.56 31.34 46.56
CA ALA A 132 56.34 30.87 47.20
C ALA A 132 55.08 31.57 46.65
N LEU A 133 55.14 32.88 46.37
CA LEU A 133 54.04 33.67 45.80
C LEU A 133 53.73 33.25 44.36
N MET A 134 54.77 33.01 43.55
CA MET A 134 54.63 32.54 42.16
C MET A 134 54.13 31.09 42.11
N GLN A 135 54.52 30.26 43.09
CA GLN A 135 54.04 28.88 43.25
C GLN A 135 52.60 28.84 43.78
N ALA A 136 52.21 29.76 44.67
CA ALA A 136 50.83 29.94 45.13
C ALA A 136 49.89 30.40 44.00
N GLN A 137 50.32 31.38 43.18
CA GLN A 137 49.58 31.80 41.98
C GLN A 137 49.46 30.67 40.94
N SER A 138 50.53 29.89 40.72
CA SER A 138 50.48 28.71 39.84
C SER A 138 49.51 27.65 40.37
N ASN A 139 49.51 27.38 41.68
CA ASN A 139 48.61 26.44 42.33
C ASN A 139 47.14 26.91 42.26
N GLN A 140 46.88 28.21 42.41
CA GLN A 140 45.53 28.80 42.32
C GLN A 140 44.97 28.72 40.89
N VAL A 141 45.81 28.98 39.87
CA VAL A 141 45.42 28.82 38.45
C VAL A 141 45.16 27.35 38.11
N GLU A 142 45.96 26.42 38.63
CA GLU A 142 45.72 24.98 38.47
C GLU A 142 44.46 24.51 39.18
N ALA A 143 44.20 24.97 40.41
CA ALA A 143 42.99 24.65 41.16
C ALA A 143 41.74 25.14 40.42
N ARG A 144 41.75 26.38 39.91
CA ARG A 144 40.65 26.93 39.10
C ARG A 144 40.45 26.16 37.79
N ARG A 145 41.53 25.74 37.14
CA ARG A 145 41.45 24.91 35.92
C ARG A 145 40.86 23.52 36.21
N ARG A 146 41.27 22.88 37.31
CA ARG A 146 40.71 21.58 37.75
C ARG A 146 39.23 21.70 38.10
N PHE A 147 38.84 22.79 38.76
CA PHE A 147 37.45 23.09 39.08
C PHE A 147 36.59 23.27 37.81
N LEU A 148 37.03 24.11 36.88
CA LEU A 148 36.32 24.32 35.61
C LEU A 148 36.23 23.05 34.76
N SER A 149 37.30 22.22 34.75
CA SER A 149 37.28 20.91 34.11
C SER A 149 36.26 19.97 34.75
N LYS A 150 36.25 19.85 36.08
CA LYS A 150 35.31 19.00 36.83
C LYS A 150 33.85 19.45 36.65
N ARG A 151 33.61 20.77 36.68
CA ARG A 151 32.30 21.35 36.38
C ARG A 151 31.84 21.00 34.96
N LYS A 152 32.72 21.18 33.96
CA LYS A 152 32.41 20.84 32.57
C LYS A 152 32.15 19.34 32.39
N GLU A 153 32.90 18.48 33.09
CA GLU A 153 32.67 17.04 33.10
C GLU A 153 31.29 16.69 33.64
N LEU A 154 30.90 17.28 34.78
CA LEU A 154 29.56 17.11 35.35
C LEU A 154 28.45 17.67 34.46
N GLU A 155 28.64 18.84 33.85
CA GLU A 155 27.67 19.41 32.90
C GLU A 155 27.47 18.49 31.68
N MET A 156 28.53 17.81 31.20
CA MET A 156 28.41 16.80 30.14
C MET A 156 27.71 15.53 30.62
N GLU A 157 28.01 15.07 31.84
CA GLU A 157 27.37 13.91 32.48
C GLU A 157 25.87 14.13 32.65
N ILE A 158 25.46 15.28 33.21
CA ILE A 158 24.06 15.69 33.34
C ILE A 158 23.37 15.74 31.97
N GLN A 159 24.03 16.32 30.97
CA GLN A 159 23.44 16.41 29.62
C GLN A 159 23.25 15.03 28.97
N ASP A 160 24.15 14.09 29.23
CA ASP A 160 24.03 12.70 28.76
C ASP A 160 22.91 11.98 29.49
N LEU A 161 22.86 12.06 30.83
CA LEU A 161 21.79 11.50 31.66
C LEU A 161 20.42 12.06 31.26
N LYS A 162 20.27 13.38 31.08
CA LYS A 162 19.04 14.00 30.56
C LYS A 162 18.64 13.46 29.20
N THR A 163 19.62 13.21 28.32
CA THR A 163 19.36 12.64 26.99
C THR A 163 18.85 11.21 27.10
N GLN A 164 19.43 10.40 27.99
CA GLN A 164 18.99 9.03 28.25
C GLN A 164 17.60 8.99 28.88
N CYS A 165 17.32 9.85 29.87
CA CYS A 165 15.99 10.00 30.48
C CYS A 165 14.95 10.32 29.41
N TYR A 166 15.23 11.35 28.61
CA TYR A 166 14.36 11.81 27.55
C TYR A 166 14.04 10.70 26.53
N ARG A 167 15.03 9.91 26.11
CA ARG A 167 14.81 8.78 25.19
C ARG A 167 13.96 7.68 25.82
N ALA A 168 14.22 7.31 27.07
CA ALA A 168 13.42 6.30 27.77
C ALA A 168 11.95 6.73 27.89
N CYS A 169 11.69 8.00 28.24
CA CYS A 169 10.34 8.55 28.25
C CYS A 169 9.69 8.56 26.86
N LEU A 170 10.44 8.91 25.81
CA LEU A 170 9.96 8.85 24.43
C LEU A 170 9.55 7.44 24.02
N ASP A 171 10.40 6.45 24.30
CA ASP A 171 10.14 5.05 23.94
C ASP A 171 8.93 4.49 24.68
N HIS A 172 8.81 4.78 25.99
CA HIS A 172 7.64 4.43 26.76
C HIS A 172 6.37 5.05 26.15
N ARG A 173 6.35 6.36 25.92
CA ARG A 173 5.17 7.05 25.37
C ARG A 173 4.80 6.53 23.99
N ASN A 174 5.79 6.28 23.13
CA ASN A 174 5.57 5.71 21.80
C ASN A 174 4.93 4.32 21.88
N ASN A 175 5.39 3.47 22.80
CA ASN A 175 4.81 2.14 23.00
C ASN A 175 3.39 2.22 23.59
N ALA A 176 3.15 3.10 24.58
CA ALA A 176 1.82 3.34 25.14
C ALA A 176 0.83 3.82 24.06
N ASN A 177 1.25 4.76 23.22
CA ASN A 177 0.47 5.22 22.07
C ASN A 177 0.16 4.09 21.08
N ARG A 178 1.15 3.24 20.78
CA ARG A 178 0.96 2.08 19.88
C ARG A 178 -0.08 1.10 20.43
N VAL A 179 0.00 0.77 21.73
CA VAL A 179 -0.96 -0.13 22.40
C VAL A 179 -2.36 0.50 22.40
N SER A 180 -2.49 1.76 22.82
CA SER A 180 -3.78 2.46 22.84
C SER A 180 -4.42 2.54 21.45
N LEU A 181 -3.64 2.89 20.41
CA LEU A 181 -4.15 2.92 19.03
C LEU A 181 -4.58 1.53 18.54
N GLN A 182 -3.83 0.48 18.86
CA GLN A 182 -4.20 -0.89 18.52
C GLN A 182 -5.50 -1.33 19.22
N GLU A 183 -5.67 -0.99 20.50
CA GLU A 183 -6.90 -1.28 21.26
C GLU A 183 -8.10 -0.55 20.67
N GLN A 184 -7.95 0.74 20.36
CA GLN A 184 -9.01 1.52 19.71
C GLN A 184 -9.36 0.97 18.32
N PHE A 185 -8.35 0.58 17.55
CA PHE A 185 -8.54 -0.07 16.25
C PHE A 185 -9.30 -1.39 16.37
N ASN A 186 -8.89 -2.24 17.31
CA ASN A 186 -9.56 -3.50 17.59
C ASN A 186 -11.00 -3.26 18.04
N LYS A 187 -11.24 -2.29 18.92
CA LYS A 187 -12.59 -1.93 19.40
C LYS A 187 -13.49 -1.45 18.25
N ALA A 188 -12.99 -0.56 17.40
CA ALA A 188 -13.71 -0.07 16.23
C ALA A 188 -14.06 -1.21 15.27
N ARG A 189 -13.10 -2.11 15.02
CA ARG A 189 -13.30 -3.26 14.15
C ARG A 189 -14.25 -4.30 14.75
N SER A 190 -14.14 -4.61 16.05
CA SER A 190 -15.06 -5.52 16.74
C SER A 190 -16.50 -4.98 16.74
N ALA A 191 -16.69 -3.67 16.82
CA ALA A 191 -18.00 -3.06 16.70
C ALA A 191 -18.63 -3.26 15.31
N LEU A 192 -17.82 -3.34 14.25
CA LEU A 192 -18.29 -3.67 12.90
C LEU A 192 -18.68 -5.13 12.74
N HIS A 193 -18.06 -6.03 13.51
CA HIS A 193 -18.17 -7.48 13.38
C HIS A 193 -18.91 -8.14 14.55
N ALA A 194 -19.86 -7.45 15.18
CA ALA A 194 -20.57 -7.95 16.35
C ALA A 194 -21.05 -9.41 16.15
N GLY A 195 -20.40 -10.36 16.84
CA GLY A 195 -20.68 -11.80 16.76
C GLY A 195 -19.69 -12.66 15.94
N GLN A 196 -18.61 -12.10 15.39
CA GLN A 196 -17.52 -12.85 14.75
C GLN A 196 -16.23 -12.80 15.60
N PRO A 197 -15.36 -13.82 15.52
CA PRO A 197 -14.10 -13.83 16.25
C PRO A 197 -13.20 -12.67 15.77
N PRO A 198 -12.46 -12.02 16.68
CA PRO A 198 -11.61 -10.89 16.35
C PRO A 198 -10.52 -11.34 15.37
N SER A 199 -10.50 -10.72 14.19
CA SER A 199 -9.38 -10.84 13.26
C SER A 199 -8.24 -9.95 13.79
N SER A 200 -7.19 -10.59 14.31
CA SER A 200 -5.97 -9.90 14.72
C SER A 200 -5.24 -9.37 13.47
N THR A 201 -5.38 -8.08 13.20
CA THR A 201 -4.49 -7.38 12.28
C THR A 201 -3.71 -6.38 13.09
N GLU A 202 -2.40 -6.58 13.10
CA GLU A 202 -1.46 -5.65 13.71
C GLU A 202 -1.46 -4.33 12.94
N LEU A 203 -1.63 -3.25 13.68
CA LEU A 203 -1.62 -1.88 13.17
C LEU A 203 -0.18 -1.38 13.14
N SER A 204 0.29 -0.99 11.96
CA SER A 204 1.58 -0.34 11.79
C SER A 204 1.51 1.09 12.33
N VAL A 205 2.19 1.37 13.45
CA VAL A 205 2.28 2.72 14.05
C VAL A 205 3.74 3.21 13.99
N PHE A 206 3.94 4.36 13.37
CA PHE A 206 5.26 4.96 13.17
C PHE A 206 5.39 6.27 13.95
N PRO A 207 6.11 6.29 15.09
CA PRO A 207 6.46 7.53 15.76
C PRO A 207 7.53 8.27 14.97
N VAL A 208 7.23 9.51 14.55
CA VAL A 208 8.14 10.32 13.74
C VAL A 208 8.38 11.71 14.30
N THR A 209 9.58 12.22 13.98
CA THR A 209 10.08 13.50 14.46
C THR A 209 10.66 14.32 13.32
N SER A 210 9.78 14.96 12.54
CA SER A 210 10.18 15.69 11.32
C SER A 210 11.16 16.84 11.58
N LYS A 211 11.02 17.56 12.69
CA LYS A 211 11.92 18.68 13.03
C LYS A 211 13.32 18.18 13.37
N SER A 212 13.46 17.13 14.18
CA SER A 212 14.75 16.52 14.49
C SER A 212 15.41 15.93 13.24
N HIS A 213 14.65 15.30 12.36
CA HIS A 213 15.17 14.81 11.07
C HIS A 213 15.68 15.95 10.18
N LEU A 214 14.94 17.06 10.05
CA LEU A 214 15.39 18.22 9.29
C LEU A 214 16.67 18.84 9.89
N ARG A 215 16.83 18.81 11.22
CA ARG A 215 18.05 19.25 11.88
C ARG A 215 19.23 18.32 11.59
N LEU A 216 19.01 17.02 11.62
CA LEU A 216 19.99 16.00 11.25
C LEU A 216 20.48 16.20 9.82
N VAL A 217 19.57 16.36 8.85
CA VAL A 217 19.89 16.61 7.43
C VAL A 217 20.70 17.90 7.24
N LYS A 218 20.49 18.91 8.10
CA LYS A 218 21.26 20.16 8.12
C LYS A 218 22.60 20.05 8.87
N GLY A 219 23.02 18.85 9.26
CA GLY A 219 24.26 18.61 10.01
C GLY A 219 24.22 19.12 11.46
N ARG A 220 23.03 19.27 12.05
CA ARG A 220 22.81 19.75 13.42
C ARG A 220 22.03 18.73 14.27
N PRO A 221 22.53 17.50 14.45
CA PRO A 221 21.83 16.48 15.23
C PRO A 221 21.58 16.97 16.66
N THR A 222 20.48 16.52 17.25
CA THR A 222 20.20 16.69 18.68
C THR A 222 20.68 15.44 19.41
N ALA A 223 21.17 15.57 20.65
CA ALA A 223 21.65 14.41 21.42
C ALA A 223 20.61 13.27 21.49
N ALA A 224 19.33 13.61 21.63
CA ALA A 224 18.23 12.65 21.62
C ALA A 224 18.03 11.89 20.28
N PHE A 225 18.41 12.50 19.16
CA PHE A 225 18.21 11.99 17.80
C PHE A 225 19.51 12.10 16.97
N PRO A 226 20.48 11.21 17.24
CA PRO A 226 21.82 11.27 16.63
C PRO A 226 21.83 10.79 15.17
N ASP A 227 20.85 9.98 14.77
CA ASP A 227 20.80 9.34 13.46
C ASP A 227 19.38 9.35 12.86
N ALA A 228 19.24 8.91 11.61
CA ALA A 228 17.96 8.92 10.91
C ALA A 228 16.96 7.88 11.47
N HIS A 229 17.43 6.78 12.04
CA HIS A 229 16.59 5.71 12.58
C HIS A 229 15.87 6.17 13.84
N THR A 230 16.56 6.88 14.75
CA THR A 230 15.98 7.43 15.98
C THR A 230 14.88 8.46 15.71
N THR A 231 14.86 9.10 14.54
CA THR A 231 13.76 10.01 14.16
C THR A 231 12.48 9.32 13.70
N GLY A 232 12.53 8.00 13.46
CA GLY A 232 11.44 7.18 12.94
C GLY A 232 11.09 7.40 11.45
N ILE A 233 11.66 8.42 10.80
CA ILE A 233 11.38 8.72 9.40
C ILE A 233 11.94 7.64 8.47
N GLN A 234 13.09 7.03 8.80
CA GLN A 234 13.64 5.94 8.01
C GLN A 234 12.71 4.72 8.00
N ALA A 235 12.16 4.34 9.16
CA ALA A 235 11.21 3.22 9.26
C ALA A 235 9.93 3.48 8.45
N LEU A 236 9.42 4.72 8.48
CA LEU A 236 8.28 5.12 7.65
C LEU A 236 8.63 5.07 6.15
N ASN A 237 9.82 5.52 5.76
CA ASN A 237 10.29 5.45 4.37
C ASN A 237 10.38 3.99 3.90
N ASP A 238 11.01 3.13 4.68
CA ASP A 238 11.15 1.70 4.39
C ASP A 238 9.77 1.05 4.23
N TRP A 239 8.80 1.40 5.08
CA TRP A 239 7.42 0.94 4.96
C TRP A 239 6.74 1.41 3.66
N ILE A 240 6.89 2.68 3.27
CA ILE A 240 6.35 3.22 2.01
C ILE A 240 6.95 2.49 0.79
N ILE A 241 8.25 2.19 0.85
CA ILE A 241 8.93 1.45 -0.21
C ILE A 241 8.42 0.02 -0.28
N GLN A 242 8.29 -0.65 0.87
CA GLN A 242 7.81 -2.04 0.95
C GLN A 242 6.34 -2.14 0.51
N SER A 243 5.46 -1.24 0.95
CA SER A 243 4.04 -1.22 0.61
C SER A 243 3.78 -1.07 -0.89
N SER A 244 4.67 -0.35 -1.57
CA SER A 244 4.60 -0.12 -3.01
C SER A 244 5.42 -1.10 -3.86
N PHE A 245 6.23 -1.95 -3.23
CA PHE A 245 7.20 -2.80 -3.92
C PHE A 245 6.53 -3.77 -4.90
N GLN A 246 5.55 -4.55 -4.45
CA GLN A 246 4.93 -5.58 -5.29
C GLN A 246 4.28 -4.98 -6.54
N THR A 247 3.55 -3.87 -6.40
CA THR A 247 2.92 -3.20 -7.55
C THR A 247 3.95 -2.62 -8.53
N ARG A 248 5.07 -2.08 -8.02
CA ARG A 248 6.18 -1.64 -8.90
C ARG A 248 6.83 -2.82 -9.60
N LEU A 249 7.02 -3.93 -8.90
CA LEU A 249 7.57 -5.15 -9.47
C LEU A 249 6.67 -5.70 -10.57
N ASP A 250 5.37 -5.83 -10.32
CA ASP A 250 4.38 -6.32 -11.30
C ASP A 250 4.37 -5.42 -12.56
N LYS A 251 4.34 -4.09 -12.38
CA LYS A 251 4.40 -3.15 -13.50
C LYS A 251 5.70 -3.27 -14.30
N THR A 252 6.82 -3.45 -13.61
CA THR A 252 8.13 -3.62 -14.25
C THR A 252 8.20 -4.93 -15.02
N GLN A 253 7.66 -6.02 -14.46
CA GLN A 253 7.61 -7.32 -15.13
C GLN A 253 6.77 -7.27 -16.42
N VAL A 254 5.61 -6.60 -16.40
CA VAL A 254 4.77 -6.40 -17.60
C VAL A 254 5.52 -5.59 -18.67
N LEU A 255 6.28 -4.56 -18.28
CA LEU A 255 7.06 -3.80 -19.25
C LEU A 255 8.20 -4.66 -19.83
N LEU A 256 8.89 -5.44 -18.99
CA LEU A 256 9.97 -6.32 -19.42
C LEU A 256 9.47 -7.43 -20.35
N SER A 257 8.29 -8.00 -20.09
CA SER A 257 7.69 -9.02 -20.97
C SER A 257 7.34 -8.43 -22.33
N GLN A 258 6.77 -7.23 -22.38
CA GLN A 258 6.49 -6.51 -23.63
C GLN A 258 7.75 -6.22 -24.45
N ILE A 259 8.82 -5.76 -23.79
CA ILE A 259 10.12 -5.53 -24.44
C ILE A 259 10.70 -6.83 -24.98
N GLN A 260 10.60 -7.94 -24.23
CA GLN A 260 11.04 -9.26 -24.70
C GLN A 260 10.29 -9.69 -25.96
N VAL A 261 8.97 -9.56 -25.99
CA VAL A 261 8.17 -9.92 -27.17
C VAL A 261 8.60 -9.10 -28.39
N LEU A 262 8.77 -7.79 -28.24
CA LEU A 262 9.26 -6.93 -29.31
C LEU A 262 10.64 -7.36 -29.80
N PHE A 263 11.53 -7.71 -28.87
CA PHE A 263 12.86 -8.21 -29.18
C PHE A 263 12.82 -9.52 -29.97
N ASP A 264 11.93 -10.45 -29.61
CA ASP A 264 11.78 -11.73 -30.32
C ASP A 264 11.14 -11.56 -31.70
N GLU A 265 10.22 -10.62 -31.86
CA GLU A 265 9.65 -10.27 -33.17
C GLU A 265 10.73 -9.68 -34.09
N VAL A 266 11.58 -8.77 -33.57
CA VAL A 266 12.73 -8.23 -34.32
C VAL A 266 13.71 -9.34 -34.68
N ASN A 267 14.06 -10.21 -33.72
CA ASN A 267 14.96 -11.34 -33.96
C ASN A 267 14.38 -12.29 -35.02
N SER A 268 13.10 -12.64 -34.92
CA SER A 268 12.42 -13.45 -35.93
C SER A 268 12.44 -12.80 -37.31
N TRP A 269 12.20 -11.48 -37.39
CA TRP A 269 12.21 -10.76 -38.66
C TRP A 269 13.59 -10.71 -39.30
N ILE A 270 14.65 -10.59 -38.50
CA ILE A 270 16.04 -10.71 -38.95
C ILE A 270 16.27 -12.12 -39.49
N LEU A 271 15.89 -13.14 -38.71
CA LEU A 271 16.08 -14.55 -39.01
C LEU A 271 15.16 -15.09 -40.13
N ASP A 272 14.12 -14.37 -40.55
CA ASP A 272 13.24 -14.66 -41.70
C ASP A 272 13.98 -14.56 -43.05
N GLY A 273 15.15 -15.18 -43.16
CA GLY A 273 16.09 -15.14 -44.28
C GLY A 273 17.45 -15.77 -43.98
N CYS A 274 17.80 -15.97 -42.70
CA CYS A 274 19.01 -16.69 -42.31
C CYS A 274 18.87 -18.18 -42.63
N GLN A 275 19.93 -18.76 -43.20
CA GLN A 275 19.96 -20.09 -43.80
C GLN A 275 19.43 -21.17 -42.85
N ILE A 276 18.19 -21.63 -43.08
CA ILE A 276 17.73 -22.92 -42.56
C ILE A 276 18.63 -23.98 -43.20
N SER A 277 19.53 -24.54 -42.39
CA SER A 277 20.61 -25.44 -42.83
C SER A 277 20.08 -26.69 -43.57
N ALA A 278 18.86 -27.10 -43.25
CA ALA A 278 18.19 -28.25 -43.87
C ALA A 278 16.78 -27.86 -44.35
N LYS A 279 16.53 -28.00 -45.66
CA LYS A 279 15.22 -27.75 -46.26
C LYS A 279 14.44 -29.04 -46.51
N LEU A 280 13.12 -28.95 -46.43
CA LEU A 280 12.22 -30.02 -46.85
C LEU A 280 11.68 -29.72 -48.25
N ALA A 281 11.33 -30.78 -48.98
CA ALA A 281 10.63 -30.63 -50.26
C ALA A 281 9.28 -29.93 -50.04
N GLY A 282 8.94 -28.96 -50.91
CA GLY A 282 7.70 -28.20 -50.82
C GLY A 282 6.43 -29.06 -50.84
N THR A 283 6.49 -30.25 -51.45
CA THR A 283 5.40 -31.24 -51.46
C THR A 283 5.01 -31.77 -50.09
N LYS A 284 5.89 -31.65 -49.07
CA LYS A 284 5.61 -32.06 -47.69
C LYS A 284 4.85 -31.01 -46.87
N LEU A 285 4.68 -29.78 -47.38
CA LEU A 285 4.01 -28.71 -46.67
C LEU A 285 2.55 -29.04 -46.30
N PRO A 286 1.70 -29.56 -47.21
CA PRO A 286 0.30 -29.84 -46.87
C PRO A 286 0.16 -30.90 -45.76
N SER A 287 0.96 -31.97 -45.81
CA SER A 287 0.96 -33.01 -44.77
C SER A 287 1.41 -32.47 -43.42
N LEU A 288 2.39 -31.56 -43.41
CA LEU A 288 2.93 -30.98 -42.19
C LEU A 288 1.95 -29.96 -41.58
N GLU A 289 1.33 -29.10 -42.40
CA GLU A 289 0.28 -28.19 -41.94
C GLU A 289 -0.93 -28.95 -41.37
N LEU A 290 -1.31 -30.09 -41.95
CA LEU A 290 -2.39 -30.94 -41.46
C LEU A 290 -2.11 -31.43 -40.03
N VAL A 291 -0.91 -32.00 -39.80
CA VAL A 291 -0.50 -32.50 -38.48
C VAL A 291 -0.42 -31.36 -37.45
N ILE A 292 0.13 -30.20 -37.81
CA ILE A 292 0.22 -29.03 -36.92
C ILE A 292 -1.17 -28.52 -36.55
N LYS A 293 -2.09 -28.44 -37.53
CA LYS A 293 -3.48 -28.02 -37.30
C LYS A 293 -4.23 -29.01 -36.40
N ASP A 294 -3.99 -30.31 -36.55
CA ASP A 294 -4.59 -31.34 -35.71
C ASP A 294 -4.15 -31.19 -34.23
N ILE A 295 -2.84 -31.11 -33.99
CA ILE A 295 -2.29 -30.88 -32.64
C ILE A 295 -2.78 -29.55 -32.08
N GLY A 296 -2.78 -28.49 -32.91
CA GLY A 296 -3.29 -27.17 -32.53
C GLY A 296 -4.79 -27.16 -32.22
N CYS A 297 -5.60 -27.99 -32.90
CA CYS A 297 -7.03 -28.14 -32.62
C CYS A 297 -7.24 -28.80 -31.25
N HIS A 298 -6.46 -29.81 -30.90
CA HIS A 298 -6.50 -30.40 -29.56
C HIS A 298 -6.11 -29.38 -28.49
N TYR A 299 -5.01 -28.66 -28.68
CA TYR A 299 -4.57 -27.61 -27.74
C TYR A 299 -5.65 -26.54 -27.56
N LYS A 300 -6.26 -26.06 -28.65
CA LYS A 300 -7.38 -25.12 -28.61
C LYS A 300 -8.56 -25.64 -27.79
N LYS A 301 -8.94 -26.92 -27.96
CA LYS A 301 -10.04 -27.52 -27.17
C LYS A 301 -9.72 -27.54 -25.67
N THR A 302 -8.53 -28.01 -25.30
CA THR A 302 -8.08 -28.04 -23.91
C THR A 302 -8.10 -26.65 -23.28
N MET A 303 -7.59 -25.65 -24.00
CA MET A 303 -7.55 -24.25 -23.59
C MET A 303 -8.96 -23.67 -23.38
N THR A 304 -9.88 -23.88 -24.34
CA THR A 304 -11.27 -23.44 -24.20
C THR A 304 -11.96 -24.08 -23.00
N SER A 305 -11.80 -25.38 -22.78
CA SER A 305 -12.36 -26.05 -21.59
C SER A 305 -11.75 -25.54 -20.27
N ARG A 306 -10.48 -25.09 -20.28
CA ARG A 306 -9.84 -24.46 -19.13
C ARG A 306 -10.43 -23.09 -18.84
N ASP A 307 -10.64 -22.29 -19.88
CA ASP A 307 -11.25 -20.96 -19.79
C ASP A 307 -12.69 -21.04 -19.24
N GLU A 308 -13.47 -22.00 -19.73
CA GLU A 308 -14.82 -22.29 -19.24
C GLU A 308 -14.81 -22.62 -17.75
N ARG A 309 -13.96 -23.55 -17.31
CA ARG A 309 -13.83 -23.91 -15.89
C ARG A 309 -13.39 -22.73 -15.02
N PHE A 310 -12.47 -21.91 -15.51
CA PHE A 310 -12.05 -20.71 -14.78
C PHE A 310 -13.21 -19.73 -14.61
N HIS A 311 -14.03 -19.55 -15.65
CA HIS A 311 -15.22 -18.71 -15.57
C HIS A 311 -16.30 -19.29 -14.64
N GLU A 312 -16.53 -20.60 -14.69
CA GLU A 312 -17.42 -21.31 -13.75
C GLU A 312 -16.99 -21.11 -12.30
N ASN A 313 -15.69 -21.17 -12.01
CA ASN A 313 -15.16 -20.90 -10.68
C ASN A 313 -15.44 -19.46 -10.24
N ILE A 314 -15.26 -18.46 -11.12
CA ILE A 314 -15.60 -17.05 -10.83
C ILE A 314 -17.10 -16.92 -10.52
N ILE A 315 -17.97 -17.51 -11.35
CA ILE A 315 -19.43 -17.49 -11.14
C ILE A 315 -19.78 -18.14 -9.80
N SER A 316 -19.18 -19.30 -9.49
CA SER A 316 -19.40 -20.05 -8.26
C SER A 316 -19.05 -19.22 -7.02
N VAL A 317 -17.92 -18.50 -7.03
CA VAL A 317 -17.53 -17.62 -5.92
C VAL A 317 -18.58 -16.54 -5.67
N HIS A 318 -19.09 -15.90 -6.72
CA HIS A 318 -20.10 -14.85 -6.58
C HIS A 318 -21.47 -15.38 -6.22
N SER A 319 -21.87 -16.51 -6.78
CA SER A 319 -23.11 -17.18 -6.37
C SER A 319 -23.03 -17.56 -4.89
N GLY A 320 -21.87 -18.03 -4.41
CA GLY A 320 -21.61 -18.33 -3.00
C GLY A 320 -21.75 -17.12 -2.08
N LEU A 321 -21.37 -15.92 -2.52
CA LEU A 321 -21.59 -14.68 -1.77
C LEU A 321 -23.09 -14.39 -1.56
N MET A 322 -23.94 -14.84 -2.48
CA MET A 322 -25.37 -14.53 -2.53
C MET A 322 -26.27 -15.65 -1.98
N VAL A 323 -25.75 -16.84 -1.64
CA VAL A 323 -26.56 -17.98 -1.16
C VAL A 323 -27.35 -17.65 0.11
N GLU A 324 -26.79 -16.85 1.02
CA GLU A 324 -27.46 -16.48 2.28
C GLU A 324 -28.21 -15.14 2.19
N ARG A 325 -28.35 -14.55 0.99
CA ARG A 325 -28.88 -13.19 0.83
C ARG A 325 -30.25 -12.99 1.45
N ALA A 326 -31.19 -13.89 1.21
CA ALA A 326 -32.57 -13.72 1.68
C ALA A 326 -32.66 -13.77 3.21
N LYS A 327 -31.76 -14.53 3.84
CA LYS A 327 -31.63 -14.61 5.29
C LYS A 327 -30.98 -13.35 5.85
N ILE A 328 -29.93 -12.84 5.20
CA ILE A 328 -29.23 -11.62 5.61
C ILE A 328 -30.14 -10.41 5.42
N ASP A 329 -30.71 -10.21 4.23
CA ASP A 329 -31.66 -9.14 3.93
C ASP A 329 -32.85 -9.20 4.88
N GLY A 330 -33.43 -10.38 5.12
CA GLY A 330 -34.53 -10.55 6.08
C GLY A 330 -34.15 -10.12 7.51
N LYS A 331 -32.95 -10.47 7.97
CA LYS A 331 -32.45 -10.07 9.30
C LYS A 331 -32.18 -8.57 9.38
N ILE A 332 -31.54 -8.00 8.36
CA ILE A 332 -31.24 -6.55 8.29
C ILE A 332 -32.54 -5.75 8.20
N SER A 333 -33.52 -6.20 7.40
CA SER A 333 -34.87 -5.60 7.29
C SER A 333 -35.61 -5.57 8.63
N GLN A 334 -35.51 -6.61 9.45
CA GLN A 334 -36.13 -6.65 10.79
C GLN A 334 -35.53 -5.59 11.73
N GLU A 335 -34.24 -5.33 11.58
CA GLU A 335 -33.47 -4.42 12.45
C GLU A 335 -33.40 -2.98 11.93
N PHE A 336 -33.87 -2.74 10.71
CA PHE A 336 -33.67 -1.48 10.01
C PHE A 336 -34.36 -0.29 10.67
N VAL A 337 -35.61 -0.46 11.12
CA VAL A 337 -36.34 0.63 11.78
C VAL A 337 -35.65 1.02 13.08
N ARG A 338 -35.23 0.04 13.88
CA ARG A 338 -34.41 0.26 15.09
C ARG A 338 -33.08 0.94 14.77
N HIS A 339 -32.44 0.60 13.64
CA HIS A 339 -31.24 1.30 13.18
C HIS A 339 -31.51 2.77 12.87
N VAL A 340 -32.63 3.08 12.21
CA VAL A 340 -33.05 4.44 11.87
C VAL A 340 -33.46 5.24 13.11
N GLU A 341 -34.12 4.63 14.09
CA GLU A 341 -34.41 5.26 15.40
C GLU A 341 -33.12 5.75 16.10
N ASN A 342 -32.01 5.02 15.91
CA ASN A 342 -30.71 5.41 16.42
C ASN A 342 -30.08 6.61 15.70
N TYR A 343 -30.71 7.18 14.65
CA TYR A 343 -30.31 8.47 14.07
C TYR A 343 -30.57 9.65 15.01
N ARG A 344 -31.34 9.43 16.09
CA ARG A 344 -31.48 10.39 17.19
C ARG A 344 -30.20 10.54 18.03
N LYS A 345 -29.24 9.63 17.85
CA LYS A 345 -27.96 9.59 18.57
C LYS A 345 -26.77 9.73 17.62
N ASP A 346 -25.71 10.38 18.08
CA ASP A 346 -24.43 10.42 17.39
C ASP A 346 -23.70 9.07 17.49
N ASN A 347 -22.48 8.99 16.96
CA ASN A 347 -21.68 7.76 16.98
C ASN A 347 -21.26 7.35 18.40
N ALA A 348 -21.25 8.28 19.35
CA ALA A 348 -20.97 8.02 20.77
C ALA A 348 -22.24 7.64 21.56
N GLY A 349 -23.41 7.55 20.90
CA GLY A 349 -24.68 7.24 21.54
C GLY A 349 -25.33 8.44 22.24
N ILE A 350 -24.79 9.64 22.08
CA ILE A 350 -25.28 10.88 22.69
C ILE A 350 -26.43 11.43 21.84
N ALA A 351 -27.50 11.88 22.49
CA ALA A 351 -28.65 12.47 21.79
C ALA A 351 -28.22 13.70 20.96
N ILE A 352 -28.63 13.72 19.69
CA ILE A 352 -28.32 14.80 18.75
C ILE A 352 -29.25 15.98 19.01
N HIS A 353 -28.69 17.19 19.01
CA HIS A 353 -29.47 18.42 19.14
C HIS A 353 -30.51 18.55 18.01
N PRO A 354 -31.75 19.01 18.26
CA PRO A 354 -32.80 19.12 17.24
C PRO A 354 -32.39 19.88 15.96
N LEU A 355 -31.57 20.93 16.09
CA LEU A 355 -31.06 21.67 14.93
C LEU A 355 -30.09 20.85 14.09
N SER A 356 -29.26 20.02 14.71
CA SER A 356 -28.34 19.11 14.02
C SER A 356 -29.10 17.98 13.34
N TYR A 357 -30.15 17.45 13.98
CA TYR A 357 -31.06 16.49 13.34
C TYR A 357 -31.70 17.09 12.09
N ALA A 358 -32.30 18.29 12.22
CA ALA A 358 -32.89 19.00 11.09
C ALA A 358 -31.87 19.30 9.97
N ALA A 359 -30.62 19.60 10.34
CA ALA A 359 -29.53 19.83 9.40
C ALA A 359 -29.12 18.56 8.63
N CYS A 360 -29.19 17.38 9.25
CA CYS A 360 -29.00 16.09 8.57
C CYS A 360 -30.15 15.79 7.60
N VAL A 361 -31.41 16.05 8.01
CA VAL A 361 -32.59 15.88 7.13
C VAL A 361 -32.47 16.76 5.88
N ARG A 362 -32.12 18.04 6.03
CA ARG A 362 -31.93 18.96 4.89
C ARG A 362 -30.81 18.53 3.93
N ARG A 363 -29.85 17.75 4.43
CA ARG A 363 -28.77 17.15 3.65
C ARG A 363 -29.09 15.72 3.21
N THR A 364 -30.36 15.32 3.27
CA THR A 364 -30.83 13.98 2.87
C THR A 364 -30.05 12.86 3.54
N GLY A 365 -29.75 13.00 4.84
CA GLY A 365 -28.95 12.03 5.61
C GLY A 365 -27.45 12.05 5.33
N GLY A 366 -26.97 13.00 4.52
CA GLY A 366 -25.56 13.25 4.29
C GLY A 366 -24.83 13.89 5.48
N ARG A 367 -23.53 14.08 5.32
CA ARG A 367 -22.62 14.55 6.39
C ARG A 367 -23.04 15.89 6.98
N HIS A 368 -23.10 15.95 8.30
CA HIS A 368 -23.25 17.18 9.07
C HIS A 368 -22.20 17.24 10.18
N ILE A 369 -21.48 18.36 10.29
CA ILE A 369 -20.47 18.59 11.33
C ILE A 369 -21.05 19.57 12.35
N PRO A 370 -21.52 19.09 13.51
CA PRO A 370 -21.93 19.95 14.62
C PRO A 370 -20.72 20.60 15.30
N ARG A 371 -20.89 21.78 15.91
CA ARG A 371 -19.78 22.57 16.50
C ARG A 371 -19.03 21.88 17.64
N LYS A 372 -19.64 20.91 18.33
CA LYS A 372 -19.10 20.27 19.55
C LYS A 372 -19.15 18.73 19.52
N HIS A 373 -19.54 18.13 18.40
CA HIS A 373 -19.66 16.66 18.30
C HIS A 373 -19.00 16.14 17.04
N GLU A 374 -18.85 14.82 16.99
CA GLU A 374 -18.34 14.11 15.83
C GLU A 374 -19.23 14.32 14.59
N PRO A 375 -18.67 14.18 13.37
CA PRO A 375 -19.45 14.22 12.14
C PRO A 375 -20.56 13.16 12.16
N ILE A 376 -21.78 13.60 11.83
CA ILE A 376 -22.97 12.75 11.72
C ILE A 376 -23.21 12.47 10.24
N GLU A 377 -23.24 11.20 9.84
CA GLU A 377 -23.45 10.77 8.44
C GLU A 377 -24.35 9.53 8.39
N TRP A 378 -25.66 9.76 8.33
CA TRP A 378 -26.66 8.69 8.43
C TRP A 378 -26.60 7.69 7.27
N LEU A 379 -26.34 8.18 6.05
CA LEU A 379 -26.21 7.29 4.89
C LEU A 379 -24.97 6.38 4.96
N SER A 380 -23.84 6.86 5.48
CA SER A 380 -22.66 6.02 5.75
C SER A 380 -22.95 4.98 6.84
N ARG A 381 -23.75 5.33 7.85
CA ARG A 381 -24.21 4.37 8.87
C ARG A 381 -25.11 3.29 8.26
N LEU A 382 -26.03 3.66 7.36
CA LEU A 382 -26.87 2.72 6.64
C LEU A 382 -26.05 1.78 5.74
N PHE A 383 -25.06 2.33 5.04
CA PHE A 383 -24.14 1.54 4.23
C PHE A 383 -23.35 0.52 5.07
N THR A 384 -22.80 0.98 6.21
CA THR A 384 -22.09 0.12 7.17
C THR A 384 -23.02 -0.98 7.71
N PHE A 385 -24.25 -0.63 8.06
CA PHE A 385 -25.27 -1.56 8.55
C PHE A 385 -25.62 -2.64 7.52
N TYR A 386 -25.69 -2.28 6.24
CA TYR A 386 -25.93 -3.23 5.15
C TYR A 386 -24.74 -4.17 4.90
N TRP A 387 -23.52 -3.64 4.84
CA TRP A 387 -22.33 -4.40 4.44
C TRP A 387 -21.65 -5.18 5.57
N SER A 388 -21.77 -4.73 6.83
CA SER A 388 -21.13 -5.36 7.99
C SER A 388 -21.31 -6.89 8.05
N PRO A 389 -22.52 -7.46 7.83
CA PRO A 389 -22.71 -8.91 7.87
C PRO A 389 -22.04 -9.68 6.72
N ILE A 390 -21.70 -9.01 5.61
CA ILE A 390 -21.26 -9.61 4.35
C ILE A 390 -19.75 -9.38 4.11
N VAL A 391 -19.18 -8.30 4.67
CA VAL A 391 -17.83 -7.81 4.38
C VAL A 391 -16.75 -8.89 4.52
N GLY A 392 -16.84 -9.76 5.54
CA GLY A 392 -15.87 -10.84 5.75
C GLY A 392 -15.91 -11.90 4.65
N LYS A 393 -17.12 -12.29 4.22
CA LYS A 393 -17.31 -13.24 3.10
C LYS A 393 -16.87 -12.62 1.78
N TRP A 394 -17.22 -11.35 1.56
CA TRP A 394 -16.81 -10.57 0.40
C TRP A 394 -15.28 -10.48 0.29
N HIS A 395 -14.61 -10.14 1.39
CA HIS A 395 -13.15 -10.10 1.48
C HIS A 395 -12.54 -11.47 1.14
N ALA A 396 -13.02 -12.56 1.77
CA ALA A 396 -12.49 -13.89 1.50
C ALA A 396 -12.65 -14.29 0.02
N ALA A 397 -13.81 -14.01 -0.57
CA ALA A 397 -14.07 -14.29 -1.98
C ALA A 397 -13.15 -13.49 -2.91
N THR A 398 -13.09 -12.17 -2.73
CA THR A 398 -12.41 -11.25 -3.67
C THR A 398 -10.90 -11.18 -3.47
N GLN A 399 -10.40 -11.30 -2.24
CA GLN A 399 -8.99 -11.13 -1.91
C GLN A 399 -8.22 -12.45 -1.74
N LYS A 400 -8.92 -13.58 -1.56
CA LYS A 400 -8.27 -14.90 -1.40
C LYS A 400 -8.68 -15.88 -2.48
N THR A 401 -9.97 -16.14 -2.63
CA THR A 401 -10.45 -17.20 -3.52
C THR A 401 -10.27 -16.87 -5.01
N LEU A 402 -10.68 -15.68 -5.45
CA LEU A 402 -10.53 -15.29 -6.86
C LEU A 402 -9.04 -15.20 -7.30
N PRO A 403 -8.12 -14.58 -6.55
CA PRO A 403 -6.70 -14.58 -6.90
C PRO A 403 -6.09 -15.99 -6.94
N SER A 404 -6.51 -16.88 -6.03
CA SER A 404 -6.10 -18.28 -6.04
C SER A 404 -6.53 -18.98 -7.33
N HIS A 405 -7.76 -18.79 -7.79
CA HIS A 405 -8.23 -19.32 -9.06
C HIS A 405 -7.47 -18.76 -10.27
N LEU A 406 -7.12 -17.46 -10.26
CA LEU A 406 -6.29 -16.87 -11.31
C LEU A 406 -4.90 -17.53 -11.35
N ASN A 407 -4.27 -17.75 -10.21
CA ASN A 407 -2.95 -18.39 -10.14
C ASN A 407 -3.01 -19.86 -10.60
N GLN A 408 -4.02 -20.61 -10.17
CA GLN A 408 -4.27 -21.98 -10.65
C GLN A 408 -4.47 -22.02 -12.16
N PHE A 409 -5.21 -21.05 -12.71
CA PHE A 409 -5.40 -20.90 -14.15
C PHE A 409 -4.08 -20.63 -14.88
N LYS A 410 -3.26 -19.69 -14.40
CA LYS A 410 -1.93 -19.38 -14.97
C LYS A 410 -1.03 -20.61 -15.01
N THR A 411 -0.90 -21.33 -13.90
CA THR A 411 -0.08 -22.56 -13.85
C THR A 411 -0.62 -23.64 -14.79
N ALA A 412 -1.95 -23.77 -14.91
CA ALA A 412 -2.55 -24.71 -15.84
C ALA A 412 -2.25 -24.36 -17.31
N GLN A 413 -2.29 -23.07 -17.66
CA GLN A 413 -1.99 -22.56 -18.99
C GLN A 413 -0.52 -22.83 -19.41
N GLU A 414 0.41 -22.65 -18.48
CA GLU A 414 1.83 -23.01 -18.66
C GLU A 414 2.00 -24.51 -18.92
N ASN A 415 1.32 -25.36 -18.14
CA ASN A 415 1.35 -26.80 -18.35
C ASN A 415 0.74 -27.21 -19.69
N ASP A 416 -0.36 -26.58 -20.09
CA ASP A 416 -1.04 -26.88 -21.35
C ASP A 416 -0.17 -26.46 -22.56
N LEU A 417 0.56 -25.34 -22.48
CA LEU A 417 1.54 -24.96 -23.51
C LEU A 417 2.73 -25.92 -23.56
N ASN A 418 3.29 -26.29 -22.40
CA ASN A 418 4.38 -27.26 -22.33
C ASN A 418 3.97 -28.59 -22.95
N TRP A 419 2.75 -29.06 -22.64
CA TRP A 419 2.17 -30.24 -23.27
C TRP A 419 2.11 -30.08 -24.80
N TYR A 420 1.62 -28.95 -25.32
CA TYR A 420 1.56 -28.69 -26.77
C TYR A 420 2.96 -28.77 -27.42
N ILE A 421 3.96 -28.12 -26.81
CA ILE A 421 5.34 -28.16 -27.30
C ILE A 421 5.86 -29.60 -27.33
N GLN A 422 5.64 -30.37 -26.27
CA GLN A 422 6.07 -31.76 -26.21
C GLN A 422 5.38 -32.64 -27.24
N GLN A 423 4.08 -32.44 -27.49
CA GLN A 423 3.36 -33.17 -28.54
C GLN A 423 3.94 -32.89 -29.93
N VAL A 424 4.31 -31.65 -30.23
CA VAL A 424 4.94 -31.31 -31.50
C VAL A 424 6.33 -31.96 -31.61
N LEU A 425 7.15 -31.90 -30.56
CA LEU A 425 8.51 -32.45 -30.58
C LEU A 425 8.54 -33.98 -30.66
N HIS A 426 7.57 -34.67 -30.06
CA HIS A 426 7.53 -36.14 -30.02
C HIS A 426 6.68 -36.77 -31.13
N LYS A 427 5.95 -36.00 -31.95
CA LYS A 427 5.10 -36.57 -33.01
C LYS A 427 5.93 -37.26 -34.08
N ASP A 428 5.80 -38.57 -34.26
CA ASP A 428 6.57 -39.34 -35.26
C ASP A 428 6.32 -38.89 -36.70
N SER A 429 5.12 -38.37 -36.99
CA SER A 429 4.77 -37.88 -38.33
C SER A 429 5.45 -36.55 -38.70
N LEU A 430 6.10 -35.86 -37.76
CA LEU A 430 6.82 -34.62 -38.02
C LEU A 430 8.31 -34.90 -38.31
N PRO A 431 8.88 -34.33 -39.40
CA PRO A 431 10.30 -34.50 -39.71
C PRO A 431 11.22 -33.94 -38.63
N GLY A 432 12.37 -34.59 -38.39
CA GLY A 432 13.39 -34.15 -37.42
C GLY A 432 13.81 -32.69 -37.60
N VAL A 433 14.03 -32.28 -38.85
CA VAL A 433 14.36 -30.89 -39.22
C VAL A 433 13.33 -29.88 -38.69
N TYR A 434 12.04 -30.18 -38.80
CA TYR A 434 11.00 -29.31 -38.25
C TYR A 434 11.04 -29.28 -36.72
N LYS A 435 11.24 -30.44 -36.08
CA LYS A 435 11.31 -30.56 -34.62
C LYS A 435 12.48 -29.77 -34.03
N ASP A 436 13.65 -29.85 -34.63
CA ASP A 436 14.84 -29.12 -34.16
C ASP A 436 14.64 -27.60 -34.28
N MET A 437 14.14 -27.14 -35.44
CA MET A 437 13.83 -25.72 -35.63
C MET A 437 12.67 -25.24 -34.74
N PHE A 438 11.70 -26.10 -34.44
CA PHE A 438 10.60 -25.78 -33.53
C PHE A 438 11.11 -25.68 -32.08
N ARG A 439 12.04 -26.55 -31.68
CA ARG A 439 12.72 -26.48 -30.39
C ARG A 439 13.46 -25.15 -30.23
N GLU A 440 14.18 -24.70 -31.25
CA GLU A 440 14.86 -23.38 -31.21
C GLU A 440 13.89 -22.20 -31.08
N ARG A 441 12.63 -22.38 -31.49
CA ARG A 441 11.59 -21.33 -31.43
C ARG A 441 10.60 -21.51 -30.29
N SER A 442 10.75 -22.52 -29.43
CA SER A 442 9.81 -22.76 -28.33
C SER A 442 9.79 -21.64 -27.30
N ASP A 443 10.90 -20.91 -27.14
CA ASP A 443 10.99 -19.77 -26.22
C ASP A 443 10.05 -18.63 -26.64
N ARG A 444 9.86 -18.43 -27.95
CA ARG A 444 8.88 -17.45 -28.46
C ARG A 444 7.46 -17.81 -28.04
N LEU A 445 7.12 -19.10 -28.00
CA LEU A 445 5.79 -19.53 -27.56
C LEU A 445 5.59 -19.24 -26.06
N HIS A 446 6.64 -19.42 -25.25
CA HIS A 446 6.60 -19.03 -23.84
C HIS A 446 6.42 -17.53 -23.66
N ASN A 447 7.12 -16.72 -24.45
CA ASN A 447 6.99 -15.26 -24.38
C ASN A 447 5.59 -14.78 -24.81
N LEU A 448 4.99 -15.40 -25.83
CA LEU A 448 3.59 -15.18 -26.20
C LEU A 448 2.63 -15.56 -25.07
N LEU A 449 2.90 -16.64 -24.34
CA LEU A 449 2.11 -17.04 -23.19
C LEU A 449 2.25 -16.03 -22.05
N THR A 450 3.47 -15.60 -21.72
CA THR A 450 3.70 -14.57 -20.69
C THR A 450 2.91 -13.30 -21.01
N GLU A 451 2.97 -12.80 -22.25
CA GLU A 451 2.19 -11.64 -22.69
C GLU A 451 0.68 -11.87 -22.58
N HIS A 452 0.21 -13.07 -22.93
CA HIS A 452 -1.19 -13.44 -22.79
C HIS A 452 -1.64 -13.45 -21.32
N LEU A 453 -0.88 -14.08 -20.43
CA LEU A 453 -1.16 -14.13 -18.99
C LEU A 453 -1.10 -12.74 -18.34
N ASP A 454 -0.21 -11.86 -18.79
CA ASP A 454 -0.15 -10.47 -18.35
C ASP A 454 -1.43 -9.72 -18.76
N LYS A 455 -1.87 -9.87 -20.01
CA LYS A 455 -3.12 -9.26 -20.49
C LYS A 455 -4.35 -9.79 -19.75
N ILE A 456 -4.39 -11.09 -19.43
CA ILE A 456 -5.45 -11.67 -18.60
C ILE A 456 -5.40 -11.10 -17.18
N THR A 457 -4.22 -10.97 -16.60
CA THR A 457 -4.05 -10.37 -15.27
C THR A 457 -4.56 -8.94 -15.25
N LEU A 458 -4.27 -8.15 -16.29
CA LEU A 458 -4.80 -6.79 -16.43
C LEU A 458 -6.34 -6.79 -16.58
N ALA A 459 -6.90 -7.68 -17.39
CA ALA A 459 -8.35 -7.81 -17.53
C ALA A 459 -9.02 -8.23 -16.20
N TYR A 460 -8.38 -9.12 -15.45
CA TYR A 460 -8.82 -9.56 -14.13
C TYR A 460 -8.73 -8.42 -13.11
N ASN A 461 -7.67 -7.61 -13.12
CA ASN A 461 -7.53 -6.46 -12.23
C ASN A 461 -8.62 -5.43 -12.51
N ARG A 462 -8.92 -5.12 -13.79
CA ARG A 462 -10.08 -4.26 -14.15
C ARG A 462 -11.40 -4.84 -13.63
N TYR A 463 -11.57 -6.16 -13.75
CA TYR A 463 -12.73 -6.84 -13.21
C TYR A 463 -12.82 -6.72 -11.68
N SER A 464 -11.71 -6.91 -10.98
CA SER A 464 -11.61 -6.74 -9.52
C SER A 464 -11.93 -5.30 -9.10
N ASP A 465 -11.38 -4.31 -9.80
CA ASP A 465 -11.67 -2.89 -9.57
C ASP A 465 -13.16 -2.60 -9.76
N ARG A 466 -13.78 -3.19 -10.80
CA ARG A 466 -15.21 -3.06 -11.06
C ARG A 466 -16.05 -3.72 -9.96
N VAL A 467 -15.63 -4.87 -9.43
CA VAL A 467 -16.28 -5.52 -8.28
C VAL A 467 -16.24 -4.60 -7.05
N SER A 468 -15.10 -3.98 -6.76
CA SER A 468 -14.97 -2.99 -5.68
C SER A 468 -15.81 -1.73 -5.93
N GLU A 469 -15.94 -1.27 -7.17
CA GLU A 469 -16.86 -0.18 -7.55
C GLU A 469 -18.32 -0.51 -7.28
N ILE A 470 -18.79 -1.69 -7.66
CA ILE A 470 -20.19 -2.10 -7.47
C ILE A 470 -20.61 -2.02 -6.01
N LYS A 471 -19.71 -2.42 -5.10
CA LYS A 471 -19.90 -2.25 -3.65
C LYS A 471 -20.08 -0.78 -3.27
N ARG A 472 -19.25 0.12 -3.80
CA ARG A 472 -19.36 1.57 -3.54
C ARG A 472 -20.66 2.14 -4.10
N ASP A 473 -21.00 1.77 -5.34
CA ASP A 473 -22.23 2.21 -6.02
C ASP A 473 -23.49 1.80 -5.25
N SER A 474 -23.43 0.75 -4.43
CA SER A 474 -24.56 0.34 -3.58
C SER A 474 -24.93 1.39 -2.54
N GLN A 475 -24.00 2.27 -2.14
CA GLN A 475 -24.28 3.41 -1.27
C GLN A 475 -25.27 4.38 -1.93
N ASP A 476 -25.13 4.62 -3.23
CA ASP A 476 -26.03 5.48 -4.00
C ASP A 476 -27.40 4.82 -4.18
N THR A 477 -27.45 3.50 -4.33
CA THR A 477 -28.71 2.75 -4.36
C THR A 477 -29.46 2.88 -3.03
N LEU A 478 -28.78 2.66 -1.90
CA LEU A 478 -29.37 2.84 -0.56
C LEU A 478 -29.85 4.29 -0.33
N LYS A 479 -29.04 5.27 -0.74
CA LYS A 479 -29.39 6.69 -0.68
C LYS A 479 -30.64 7.01 -1.50
N THR A 480 -30.72 6.50 -2.72
CA THR A 480 -31.86 6.73 -3.62
C THR A 480 -33.15 6.19 -3.01
N GLN A 481 -33.11 5.02 -2.37
CA GLN A 481 -34.26 4.44 -1.68
C GLN A 481 -34.71 5.25 -0.46
N MET A 482 -33.79 5.86 0.29
CA MET A 482 -34.09 6.70 1.46
C MET A 482 -34.52 8.13 1.11
N LEU A 483 -34.24 8.58 -0.13
CA LEU A 483 -34.44 9.96 -0.55
C LEU A 483 -35.89 10.47 -0.40
N PRO A 484 -36.94 9.70 -0.77
CA PRO A 484 -38.33 10.13 -0.59
C PRO A 484 -38.67 10.42 0.87
N THR A 485 -38.20 9.57 1.79
CA THR A 485 -38.39 9.71 3.23
C THR A 485 -37.77 11.00 3.76
N PHE A 486 -36.56 11.35 3.31
CA PHE A 486 -35.92 12.60 3.70
C PHE A 486 -36.64 13.83 3.15
N TYR A 487 -37.11 13.79 1.90
CA TYR A 487 -37.86 14.89 1.32
C TYR A 487 -39.18 15.13 2.05
N GLN A 488 -39.94 14.09 2.37
CA GLN A 488 -41.16 14.23 3.17
C GLN A 488 -40.87 14.89 4.52
N ALA A 489 -39.84 14.45 5.23
CA ALA A 489 -39.45 15.05 6.50
C ALA A 489 -38.95 16.50 6.34
N GLN A 490 -38.31 16.86 5.23
CA GLN A 490 -37.74 18.19 5.02
C GLN A 490 -38.79 19.31 5.08
N TYR A 491 -39.98 19.09 4.52
CA TYR A 491 -41.07 20.08 4.44
C TYR A 491 -41.78 20.36 5.77
N LEU A 492 -41.48 19.59 6.83
CA LEU A 492 -42.10 19.80 8.14
C LEU A 492 -41.45 20.98 8.89
N HIS A 493 -42.27 21.94 9.30
CA HIS A 493 -41.86 23.17 9.99
C HIS A 493 -42.77 23.46 11.21
N GLY A 494 -42.35 24.39 12.08
CA GLY A 494 -43.13 24.83 13.25
C GLY A 494 -42.77 24.17 14.59
N PRO A 495 -43.50 24.51 15.67
CA PRO A 495 -43.34 23.89 16.99
C PRO A 495 -43.53 22.37 16.92
N GLY A 496 -42.65 21.61 17.57
CA GLY A 496 -42.69 20.14 17.52
C GLY A 496 -42.19 19.51 16.20
N SER A 497 -41.76 20.31 15.22
CA SER A 497 -41.30 19.81 13.91
C SER A 497 -40.17 18.79 13.99
N CYS A 498 -39.29 18.86 14.98
CA CYS A 498 -38.24 17.85 15.16
C CYS A 498 -38.82 16.46 15.44
N ARG A 499 -39.85 16.37 16.29
CA ARG A 499 -40.52 15.09 16.60
C ARG A 499 -41.29 14.57 15.39
N MET A 500 -41.96 15.47 14.66
CA MET A 500 -42.66 15.09 13.42
C MET A 500 -41.66 14.56 12.37
N LYS A 501 -40.52 15.23 12.16
CA LYS A 501 -39.44 14.76 11.27
C LYS A 501 -38.93 13.37 11.64
N MET A 502 -38.75 13.10 12.94
CA MET A 502 -38.33 11.79 13.42
C MET A 502 -39.38 10.71 13.10
N SER A 503 -40.65 10.98 13.41
CA SER A 503 -41.77 10.07 13.09
C SER A 503 -41.86 9.78 11.60
N THR A 504 -41.77 10.81 10.76
CA THR A 504 -41.81 10.66 9.29
C THR A 504 -40.65 9.81 8.76
N ILE A 505 -39.45 9.96 9.35
CA ILE A 505 -38.29 9.15 8.94
C ILE A 505 -38.46 7.68 9.37
N GLU A 506 -38.99 7.44 10.56
CA GLU A 506 -39.27 6.09 11.09
C GLU A 506 -40.40 5.40 10.31
N GLU A 507 -41.50 6.11 10.02
CA GLU A 507 -42.61 5.63 9.19
C GLU A 507 -42.15 5.33 7.76
N GLY A 508 -41.34 6.21 7.16
CA GLY A 508 -40.78 5.97 5.83
C GLY A 508 -39.83 4.77 5.82
N ALA A 509 -39.03 4.57 6.87
CA ALA A 509 -38.18 3.39 7.01
C ALA A 509 -39.02 2.10 7.12
N GLU A 510 -40.11 2.12 7.89
CA GLU A 510 -41.05 1.00 8.02
C GLU A 510 -41.69 0.63 6.68
N GLN A 511 -42.05 1.62 5.86
CA GLN A 511 -42.64 1.40 4.53
C GLN A 511 -41.66 0.75 3.54
N ILE A 512 -40.37 1.09 3.59
CA ILE A 512 -39.38 0.61 2.61
C ILE A 512 -38.54 -0.58 3.10
N LYS A 513 -38.64 -0.98 4.38
CA LYS A 513 -37.76 -2.01 4.97
C LYS A 513 -37.75 -3.35 4.23
N ALA A 514 -38.87 -3.72 3.59
CA ALA A 514 -38.99 -4.96 2.85
C ALA A 514 -38.30 -4.92 1.47
N SER A 515 -38.15 -3.75 0.87
CA SER A 515 -37.65 -3.58 -0.50
C SER A 515 -36.25 -2.97 -0.57
N ILE A 516 -35.83 -2.13 0.37
CA ILE A 516 -34.56 -1.39 0.27
C ILE A 516 -33.34 -2.31 0.12
N PHE A 517 -33.22 -3.34 0.96
CA PHE A 517 -32.07 -4.25 0.92
C PHE A 517 -32.16 -5.26 -0.21
N SER A 518 -33.34 -5.86 -0.43
CA SER A 518 -33.55 -6.80 -1.53
C SER A 518 -33.35 -6.14 -2.91
N SER A 519 -33.77 -4.88 -3.08
CA SER A 519 -33.49 -4.09 -4.27
C SER A 519 -32.01 -3.76 -4.42
N THR A 520 -31.31 -3.44 -3.32
CA THR A 520 -29.86 -3.14 -3.35
C THR A 520 -29.06 -4.38 -3.72
N THR A 521 -29.37 -5.52 -3.11
CA THR A 521 -28.77 -6.82 -3.42
C THR A 521 -29.01 -7.21 -4.88
N SER A 522 -30.24 -7.03 -5.39
CA SER A 522 -30.58 -7.29 -6.80
C SER A 522 -29.78 -6.41 -7.78
N ASP A 523 -29.59 -5.13 -7.46
CA ASP A 523 -28.75 -4.21 -8.25
C ASP A 523 -27.28 -4.64 -8.26
N ILE A 524 -26.73 -5.02 -7.10
CA ILE A 524 -25.37 -5.55 -6.98
C ILE A 524 -25.21 -6.81 -7.84
N GLU A 525 -26.14 -7.76 -7.77
CA GLU A 525 -26.09 -9.01 -8.54
C GLU A 525 -26.12 -8.76 -10.04
N LYS A 526 -27.00 -7.87 -10.49
CA LYS A 526 -27.07 -7.47 -11.89
C LYS A 526 -25.74 -6.89 -12.36
N LYS A 527 -25.19 -5.92 -11.62
CA LYS A 527 -23.91 -5.29 -11.97
C LYS A 527 -22.74 -6.28 -11.92
N LEU A 528 -22.73 -7.21 -10.97
CA LEU A 528 -21.72 -8.28 -10.89
C LEU A 528 -21.80 -9.20 -12.10
N LYS A 529 -23.01 -9.60 -12.51
CA LYS A 529 -23.22 -10.40 -13.72
C LYS A 529 -22.75 -9.68 -14.98
N ASP A 530 -23.04 -8.38 -15.08
CA ASP A 530 -22.58 -7.55 -16.21
C ASP A 530 -21.05 -7.48 -16.24
N ALA A 531 -20.40 -7.25 -15.10
CA ALA A 531 -18.94 -7.22 -14.98
C ALA A 531 -18.30 -8.59 -15.30
N GLN A 532 -18.92 -9.70 -14.87
CA GLN A 532 -18.48 -11.05 -15.20
C GLN A 532 -18.56 -11.32 -16.70
N GLN A 533 -19.65 -10.90 -17.36
CA GLN A 533 -19.82 -11.06 -18.80
C GLN A 533 -18.82 -10.21 -19.59
N GLU A 534 -18.53 -8.99 -19.12
CA GLU A 534 -17.47 -8.17 -19.70
C GLU A 534 -16.11 -8.85 -19.60
N PHE A 535 -15.74 -9.33 -18.41
CA PHE A 535 -14.50 -10.07 -18.20
C PHE A 535 -14.41 -11.32 -19.08
N TYR A 536 -15.49 -12.11 -19.17
CA TYR A 536 -15.53 -13.30 -20.02
C TYR A 536 -15.29 -12.98 -21.48
N ARG A 537 -15.94 -11.93 -22.02
CA ARG A 537 -15.75 -11.51 -23.41
C ARG A 537 -14.31 -11.09 -23.69
N ASP A 538 -13.72 -10.33 -22.77
CA ASP A 538 -12.32 -9.91 -22.88
C ASP A 538 -11.37 -11.11 -22.81
N HIS A 539 -11.60 -12.03 -21.87
CA HIS A 539 -10.82 -13.25 -21.71
C HIS A 539 -10.87 -14.12 -22.98
N CYS A 540 -12.05 -14.46 -23.49
CA CYS A 540 -12.19 -15.26 -24.71
C CYS A 540 -11.53 -14.60 -25.92
N ARG A 541 -11.60 -13.27 -26.03
CA ARG A 541 -10.92 -12.52 -27.09
C ARG A 541 -9.40 -12.67 -26.97
N LEU A 542 -8.85 -12.50 -25.77
CA LEU A 542 -7.42 -12.64 -25.51
C LEU A 542 -6.93 -14.06 -25.79
N THR A 543 -7.64 -15.09 -25.32
CA THR A 543 -7.26 -16.50 -25.57
C THR A 543 -7.28 -16.82 -27.05
N ARG A 544 -8.31 -16.36 -27.78
CA ARG A 544 -8.38 -16.57 -29.23
C ARG A 544 -7.18 -15.95 -29.96
N MET A 545 -6.83 -14.70 -29.63
CA MET A 545 -5.66 -14.02 -30.22
C MET A 545 -4.35 -14.76 -29.91
N PHE A 546 -4.20 -15.26 -28.68
CA PHE A 546 -3.06 -16.06 -28.28
C PHE A 546 -2.97 -17.37 -29.07
N LEU A 547 -4.05 -18.14 -29.15
CA LEU A 547 -4.11 -19.40 -29.92
C LEU A 547 -3.82 -19.20 -31.41
N GLU A 548 -4.36 -18.14 -32.01
CA GLU A 548 -4.06 -17.76 -33.40
C GLU A 548 -2.56 -17.46 -33.58
N SER A 549 -1.95 -16.80 -32.62
CA SER A 549 -0.51 -16.46 -32.63
C SER A 549 0.37 -17.71 -32.49
N VAL A 550 0.06 -18.61 -31.55
CA VAL A 550 0.76 -19.90 -31.38
C VAL A 550 0.70 -20.72 -32.67
N LEU A 551 -0.48 -20.87 -33.26
CA LEU A 551 -0.65 -21.63 -34.50
C LEU A 551 0.07 -20.96 -35.67
N LYS A 552 0.05 -19.63 -35.74
CA LYS A 552 0.77 -18.86 -36.76
C LYS A 552 2.27 -19.08 -36.68
N VAL A 553 2.87 -19.13 -35.48
CA VAL A 553 4.31 -19.42 -35.32
C VAL A 553 4.66 -20.80 -35.88
N ALA A 554 3.90 -21.84 -35.51
CA ALA A 554 4.11 -23.20 -35.98
C ALA A 554 3.95 -23.34 -37.51
N LEU A 555 2.88 -22.76 -38.08
CA LEU A 555 2.63 -22.82 -39.53
C LEU A 555 3.60 -21.95 -40.34
N THR A 556 4.07 -20.83 -39.80
CA THR A 556 5.07 -19.99 -40.46
C THR A 556 6.40 -20.75 -40.54
N LEU A 557 6.79 -21.43 -39.46
CA LEU A 557 7.97 -22.30 -39.46
C LEU A 557 7.87 -23.40 -40.50
N ALA A 558 6.72 -24.06 -40.58
CA ALA A 558 6.43 -25.09 -41.59
C ALA A 558 6.67 -24.58 -43.01
N ARG A 559 6.15 -23.40 -43.33
CA ARG A 559 6.30 -22.76 -44.65
C ARG A 559 7.74 -22.40 -44.92
N GLN A 560 8.46 -21.84 -43.96
CA GLN A 560 9.85 -21.45 -44.13
C GLN A 560 10.76 -22.64 -44.45
N ILE A 561 10.54 -23.80 -43.82
CA ILE A 561 11.34 -25.01 -44.04
C ILE A 561 11.04 -25.64 -45.41
N CYS A 562 9.80 -25.52 -45.90
CA CYS A 562 9.34 -26.14 -47.15
C CYS A 562 9.43 -25.21 -48.38
N GLN A 563 9.60 -23.89 -48.20
CA GLN A 563 9.70 -22.94 -49.31
C GLN A 563 11.13 -22.88 -49.88
N SER A 564 11.20 -23.03 -51.20
CA SER A 564 12.39 -22.63 -51.98
C SER A 564 12.52 -21.11 -51.89
N PRO A 565 13.76 -20.55 -51.89
CA PRO A 565 13.92 -19.10 -51.84
C PRO A 565 13.20 -18.50 -53.05
N SER A 566 12.09 -17.81 -52.82
CA SER A 566 11.38 -17.11 -53.90
C SER A 566 12.31 -16.05 -54.47
N GLN A 567 12.34 -15.93 -55.80
CA GLN A 567 13.10 -14.90 -56.51
C GLN A 567 12.85 -13.53 -55.86
N PHE A 568 13.96 -12.84 -55.59
CA PHE A 568 14.06 -11.56 -54.92
C PHE A 568 13.08 -10.52 -55.50
N ASP A 569 12.25 -9.94 -54.63
CA ASP A 569 11.48 -8.72 -54.92
C ASP A 569 12.42 -7.50 -54.79
N PRO A 570 12.57 -6.64 -55.82
CA PRO A 570 13.50 -5.50 -55.82
C PRO A 570 13.21 -4.41 -54.76
N ALA A 571 12.07 -4.48 -54.04
CA ALA A 571 11.87 -3.72 -52.79
C ALA A 571 12.80 -4.17 -51.63
N SER A 572 13.62 -5.21 -51.85
CA SER A 572 14.51 -5.82 -50.85
C SER A 572 15.66 -4.93 -50.39
N GLY A 573 16.24 -4.06 -51.22
CA GLY A 573 17.52 -3.40 -50.89
C GLY A 573 17.51 -2.62 -49.57
N ARG A 574 16.44 -1.84 -49.33
CA ARG A 574 16.28 -1.07 -48.08
C ARG A 574 15.94 -1.96 -46.89
N ARG A 575 15.16 -3.02 -47.13
CA ARG A 575 14.79 -4.01 -46.11
C ARG A 575 16.00 -4.84 -45.66
N GLU A 576 16.83 -5.25 -46.61
CA GLU A 576 18.06 -6.00 -46.39
C GLU A 576 19.11 -5.12 -45.70
N ALA A 577 19.23 -3.85 -46.10
CA ALA A 577 20.08 -2.88 -45.40
C ALA A 577 19.65 -2.71 -43.93
N LEU A 578 18.34 -2.57 -43.66
CA LEU A 578 17.82 -2.49 -42.28
C LEU A 578 18.04 -3.80 -41.52
N LYS A 579 17.84 -4.97 -42.15
CA LYS A 579 18.15 -6.28 -41.55
C LYS A 579 19.63 -6.37 -41.19
N ASN A 580 20.54 -5.96 -42.06
CA ASN A 580 21.98 -5.99 -41.80
C ASN A 580 22.38 -5.09 -40.62
N ILE A 581 21.82 -3.87 -40.56
CA ILE A 581 22.03 -2.96 -39.42
C ILE A 581 21.53 -3.58 -38.12
N MET A 582 20.32 -4.14 -38.13
CA MET A 582 19.73 -4.76 -36.94
C MET A 582 20.48 -6.03 -36.53
N THR A 583 20.93 -6.85 -37.49
CA THR A 583 21.78 -8.04 -37.25
C THR A 583 23.10 -7.66 -36.58
N ALA A 584 23.73 -6.56 -37.00
CA ALA A 584 24.95 -6.07 -36.38
C ALA A 584 24.73 -5.56 -34.93
N ARG A 585 23.55 -4.99 -34.64
CA ARG A 585 23.21 -4.46 -33.30
C ARG A 585 22.66 -5.51 -32.35
N LEU A 586 22.00 -6.55 -32.86
CA LEU A 586 21.30 -7.57 -32.08
C LEU A 586 22.18 -8.21 -30.99
N PRO A 587 23.45 -8.62 -31.22
CA PRO A 587 24.28 -9.23 -30.18
C PRO A 587 24.55 -8.29 -29.00
N SER A 588 24.68 -6.97 -29.26
CA SER A 588 24.89 -5.98 -28.20
C SER A 588 23.65 -5.83 -27.32
N TRP A 589 22.47 -5.84 -27.93
CA TRP A 589 21.19 -5.83 -27.23
C TRP A 589 20.97 -7.12 -26.44
N GLN A 590 21.24 -8.28 -27.03
CA GLN A 590 21.17 -9.57 -26.32
C GLN A 590 22.05 -9.55 -25.08
N ARG A 591 23.31 -9.09 -25.21
CA ARG A 591 24.24 -9.01 -24.08
C ARG A 591 23.71 -8.10 -22.96
N ARG A 592 23.24 -6.89 -23.29
CA ARG A 592 22.70 -5.94 -22.31
C ARG A 592 21.42 -6.48 -21.65
N TRP A 593 20.58 -7.17 -22.43
CA TRP A 593 19.37 -7.80 -21.93
C TRP A 593 19.64 -8.99 -21.01
N THR A 594 20.60 -9.86 -21.34
CA THR A 594 21.05 -10.95 -20.47
C THR A 594 21.64 -10.41 -19.16
N GLN A 595 22.39 -9.30 -19.22
CA GLN A 595 22.89 -8.62 -18.01
C GLN A 595 21.75 -8.09 -17.14
N LEU A 596 20.73 -7.45 -17.73
CA LEU A 596 19.54 -6.99 -17.01
C LEU A 596 18.78 -8.15 -16.37
N LYS A 597 18.56 -9.25 -17.10
CA LYS A 597 17.92 -10.47 -16.57
C LYS A 597 18.71 -11.09 -15.42
N ALA A 598 20.04 -11.18 -15.55
CA ALA A 598 20.92 -11.69 -14.50
C ALA A 598 20.89 -10.80 -13.26
N GLY A 599 20.88 -9.47 -13.42
CA GLY A 599 20.73 -8.52 -12.31
C GLY A 599 19.38 -8.66 -11.60
N ALA A 600 18.29 -8.82 -12.37
CA ALA A 600 16.94 -8.98 -11.82
C ALA A 600 16.73 -10.29 -11.04
N THR A 601 17.31 -11.41 -11.50
CA THR A 601 17.23 -12.69 -10.77
C THR A 601 18.10 -12.71 -9.51
N SER A 602 19.27 -12.04 -9.57
CA SER A 602 20.19 -11.88 -8.43
C SER A 602 19.63 -10.97 -7.33
N GLY A 603 18.88 -9.92 -7.70
CA GLY A 603 18.28 -8.96 -6.78
C GLY A 603 17.14 -9.52 -5.90
N SER A 604 16.63 -10.71 -6.20
CA SER A 604 15.59 -11.38 -5.39
C SER A 604 16.11 -11.94 -4.04
N ARG A 605 17.43 -11.95 -3.81
CA ARG A 605 18.05 -12.51 -2.59
C ARG A 605 18.83 -11.52 -1.72
N GLN A 606 18.96 -10.25 -2.12
CA GLN A 606 19.60 -9.22 -1.29
C GLN A 606 18.65 -8.06 -1.04
N LEU A 607 17.92 -8.15 0.07
CA LEU A 607 17.35 -7.00 0.78
C LEU A 607 18.50 -6.13 1.34
N GLN A 608 19.18 -5.39 0.47
CA GLN A 608 20.02 -4.22 0.76
C GLN A 608 20.60 -3.76 -0.58
N GLY A 609 19.93 -2.81 -1.25
CA GLY A 609 20.37 -2.35 -2.57
C GLY A 609 19.35 -1.43 -3.24
N ILE A 610 18.96 -0.37 -2.55
CA ILE A 610 18.10 0.70 -3.09
C ILE A 610 18.82 1.48 -4.22
N ASP A 611 20.14 1.36 -4.36
CA ASP A 611 20.94 2.12 -5.33
C ASP A 611 20.78 1.73 -6.81
N MET A 612 20.30 0.52 -7.14
CA MET A 612 20.36 0.06 -8.54
C MET A 612 19.21 0.56 -9.42
N LEU A 613 18.02 0.79 -8.84
CA LEU A 613 16.86 1.27 -9.60
C LEU A 613 16.91 2.78 -9.83
N ASP A 614 17.39 3.58 -8.88
CA ASP A 614 17.57 5.03 -9.06
C ASP A 614 18.65 5.35 -10.10
N GLN A 615 19.71 4.53 -10.20
CA GLN A 615 20.72 4.69 -11.25
C GLN A 615 20.23 4.34 -12.67
N ILE A 616 19.19 3.52 -12.81
CA ILE A 616 18.63 3.15 -14.12
C ILE A 616 17.68 4.24 -14.63
N THR A 617 16.91 4.89 -13.76
CA THR A 617 16.02 5.99 -14.14
C THR A 617 16.79 7.27 -14.49
N VAL A 618 17.82 7.62 -13.70
CA VAL A 618 18.61 8.85 -13.95
C VAL A 618 19.48 8.74 -15.21
N LYS A 619 20.06 7.56 -15.52
CA LYS A 619 20.86 7.39 -16.74
C LYS A 619 20.02 7.28 -18.02
N ALA A 620 18.76 6.86 -17.93
CA ALA A 620 17.87 6.79 -19.09
C ALA A 620 17.37 8.18 -19.51
N GLU A 621 17.22 9.13 -18.58
CA GLU A 621 16.86 10.51 -18.88
C GLU A 621 18.03 11.30 -19.52
N ASP A 622 19.27 11.04 -19.10
CA ASP A 622 20.45 11.71 -19.66
C ASP A 622 20.86 11.19 -21.07
N GLU A 623 20.58 9.92 -21.40
CA GLU A 623 20.92 9.37 -22.73
C GLU A 623 19.86 9.66 -23.81
N PHE A 624 18.61 9.99 -23.44
CA PHE A 624 17.53 10.25 -24.42
C PHE A 624 17.35 11.73 -24.80
N PHE A 625 18.02 12.66 -24.12
CA PHE A 625 17.92 14.11 -24.38
C PHE A 625 19.08 14.73 -25.19
N ILE A 626 19.88 13.91 -25.90
CA ILE A 626 20.92 14.43 -26.80
C ILE A 626 20.42 14.47 -28.25
N LYS A 627 20.11 15.71 -28.67
CA LYS A 627 20.03 16.25 -30.05
C LYS A 627 18.86 15.81 -30.93
N THR A 628 17.76 16.54 -30.80
CA THR A 628 17.00 17.00 -31.97
C THR A 628 17.32 18.48 -32.19
N GLU A 629 18.28 18.77 -33.08
CA GLU A 629 18.35 20.08 -33.73
C GLU A 629 17.37 20.11 -34.92
N PRO A 630 16.76 21.26 -35.22
CA PRO A 630 15.76 21.38 -36.28
C PRO A 630 16.42 21.56 -37.64
N GLU A 631 15.88 20.90 -38.67
CA GLU A 631 15.98 21.33 -40.07
C GLU A 631 14.72 22.12 -40.46
#